data_AF-A0A7M2SER1-F1
#
_entry.id   AF-A0A7M2SER1-F1
#
_cell.length_a   1.000
_cell.length_b   1.000
_cell.length_c   1.000
_cell.angle_alpha   90.00
_cell.angle_beta   90.00
_cell.angle_gamma   90.00
#
_symmetry.space_group_name_H-M   'P 1'
#
loop_
_entity.id
_entity.type
_entity.pdbx_description
1 polymer ?
#
loop_
_entity_poly.entity_id
_entity_poly.type
_entity_poly.pdbx_seq_one_letter_code
_entity_poly.pdbx_strand_id
1 'polypeptide(L)'
;MPVQLQAGLISAGVSALILVLGELFLRQRARQEKRQGIQATYQKYSEPLALSSTDLFWRLREVFDTSGAGFYLQGQVHATKFEHYKALSTLYRLAVVLGWIRALRRELFFLPGASRETLKRLDDALHSFTSALAEGGHVETRRVASLMSLWSVGVTPSTEVVTQAGIRIDREQRRFLHEAQAADANQLSDDDQLRLCRAVADMLADVIDCPRIATGIVEETRHRAVSCLAVREAWIYRDWQAAIGDLVLRDAQLGQRQFEVIGYKQFEEMSVNGEEEDRLWLRRLHTVVDDLDVGGDRTRDARIDQLWEIHLATARIIEALHKADAARSRISPATVRAVQEALALAAAGS
;
A
#
# COMPACT_ATOMS: atom_id res chain seq x y z
N MET A 1 -17.58 30.02 -66.58
CA MET A 1 -16.32 29.88 -65.82
C MET A 1 -15.29 29.24 -66.74
N PRO A 2 -14.06 29.75 -66.87
CA PRO A 2 -13.07 29.12 -67.74
C PRO A 2 -12.70 27.72 -67.24
N VAL A 3 -12.59 26.76 -68.14
CA VAL A 3 -12.28 25.34 -67.84
C VAL A 3 -11.01 25.21 -66.99
N GLN A 4 -10.03 26.10 -67.20
CA GLN A 4 -8.80 26.17 -66.40
C GLN A 4 -9.06 26.47 -64.91
N LEU A 5 -10.07 27.29 -64.61
CA LEU A 5 -10.43 27.67 -63.24
C LEU A 5 -11.18 26.53 -62.53
N GLN A 6 -11.96 25.73 -63.26
CA GLN A 6 -12.59 24.51 -62.73
C GLN A 6 -11.54 23.42 -62.44
N ALA A 7 -10.59 23.21 -63.35
CA ALA A 7 -9.50 22.25 -63.16
C ALA A 7 -8.61 22.62 -61.96
N GLY A 8 -8.28 23.90 -61.79
CA GLY A 8 -7.52 24.40 -60.65
C GLY A 8 -8.20 24.16 -59.30
N LEU A 9 -9.52 24.41 -59.20
CA LEU A 9 -10.30 24.17 -57.98
C LEU A 9 -10.41 22.68 -57.63
N ILE A 10 -10.63 21.82 -58.63
CA ILE A 10 -10.68 20.36 -58.43
C ILE A 10 -9.31 19.86 -57.94
N SER A 11 -8.22 20.29 -58.58
CA SER A 11 -6.87 19.90 -58.18
C SER A 11 -6.54 20.34 -56.75
N ALA A 12 -6.84 21.59 -56.40
CA ALA A 12 -6.63 22.10 -55.03
C ALA A 12 -7.48 21.35 -53.99
N GLY A 13 -8.74 21.04 -54.31
CA GLY A 13 -9.63 20.26 -53.44
C GLY A 13 -9.14 18.82 -53.22
N VAL A 14 -8.67 18.17 -54.27
CA VAL A 14 -8.09 16.81 -54.19
C VAL A 14 -6.80 16.82 -53.36
N SER A 15 -5.90 17.80 -53.57
CA SER A 15 -4.68 17.93 -52.77
C SER A 15 -4.97 18.18 -51.29
N ALA A 16 -5.93 19.06 -50.96
CA ALA A 16 -6.33 19.31 -49.58
C ALA A 16 -6.94 18.06 -48.93
N LEU A 17 -7.79 17.32 -49.65
CA LEU A 17 -8.37 16.07 -49.16
C LEU A 17 -7.30 15.01 -48.90
N ILE A 18 -6.33 14.84 -49.80
CA ILE A 18 -5.21 13.90 -49.63
C ILE A 18 -4.39 14.26 -48.39
N LEU A 19 -4.10 15.54 -48.16
CA LEU A 19 -3.36 15.98 -46.98
C LEU A 19 -4.12 15.67 -45.68
N VAL A 20 -5.42 15.97 -45.63
CA VAL A 20 -6.27 15.69 -44.46
C VAL A 20 -6.39 14.19 -44.20
N LEU A 21 -6.64 13.38 -45.24
CA LEU A 21 -6.72 11.92 -45.11
C LEU A 21 -5.37 11.31 -44.71
N GLY A 22 -4.27 11.82 -45.26
CA GLY A 22 -2.91 11.41 -44.89
C GLY A 22 -2.60 11.71 -43.42
N GLU A 23 -2.95 12.90 -42.94
CA GLU A 23 -2.76 13.27 -41.53
C GLU A 23 -3.64 12.44 -40.59
N LEU A 24 -4.91 12.21 -40.95
CA LEU A 24 -5.80 11.32 -40.19
C LEU A 24 -5.27 9.88 -40.13
N PHE A 25 -4.78 9.36 -41.25
CA PHE A 25 -4.17 8.03 -41.32
C PHE A 25 -2.91 7.93 -40.47
N LEU A 26 -2.00 8.91 -40.55
CA LEU A 26 -0.79 8.97 -39.72
C LEU A 26 -1.13 9.06 -38.23
N ARG A 27 -2.11 9.89 -37.85
CA ARG A 27 -2.61 9.99 -36.47
C ARG A 27 -3.22 8.66 -36.00
N GLN A 28 -3.96 7.96 -36.87
CA GLN A 28 -4.55 6.66 -36.54
C GLN A 28 -3.48 5.58 -36.38
N ARG A 29 -2.50 5.53 -37.28
CA ARG A 29 -1.38 4.59 -37.19
C ARG A 29 -0.52 4.84 -35.96
N ALA A 30 -0.16 6.09 -35.67
CA ALA A 30 0.56 6.46 -34.45
C ALA A 30 -0.22 6.06 -33.18
N ARG A 31 -1.55 6.22 -33.18
CA ARG A 31 -2.41 5.73 -32.09
C ARG A 31 -2.39 4.21 -31.98
N GLN A 32 -2.40 3.47 -33.08
CA GLN A 32 -2.33 2.00 -33.08
C GLN A 32 -0.98 1.50 -32.60
N GLU A 33 0.13 2.04 -33.11
CA GLU A 33 1.49 1.70 -32.69
C GLU A 33 1.69 1.98 -31.20
N LYS A 34 1.21 3.14 -30.72
CA LYS A 34 1.21 3.47 -29.29
C LYS A 34 0.42 2.47 -28.46
N ARG A 35 -0.77 2.07 -28.92
CA ARG A 35 -1.62 1.07 -28.25
C ARG A 35 -0.94 -0.31 -28.19
N GLN A 36 -0.30 -0.72 -29.27
CA GLN A 36 0.47 -1.96 -29.33
C GLN A 36 1.67 -1.91 -28.39
N GLY A 37 2.38 -0.78 -28.32
CA GLY A 37 3.47 -0.56 -27.37
C GLY A 37 3.01 -0.71 -25.92
N ILE A 38 1.91 -0.04 -25.53
CA ILE A 38 1.34 -0.14 -24.17
C ILE A 38 0.98 -1.60 -23.84
N GLN A 39 0.32 -2.29 -24.77
CA GLN A 39 -0.08 -3.68 -24.58
C GLN A 39 1.12 -4.63 -24.47
N ALA A 40 2.17 -4.40 -25.27
CA ALA A 40 3.40 -5.20 -25.22
C ALA A 40 4.15 -4.99 -23.89
N THR A 41 4.32 -3.74 -23.46
CA THR A 41 4.91 -3.41 -22.14
C THR A 41 4.10 -4.04 -21.02
N TYR A 42 2.77 -3.96 -21.08
CA TYR A 42 1.89 -4.60 -20.11
C TYR A 42 2.15 -6.11 -20.03
N GLN A 43 2.09 -6.82 -21.15
CA GLN A 43 2.25 -8.29 -21.19
C GLN A 43 3.59 -8.76 -20.62
N LYS A 44 4.62 -7.97 -20.88
CA LYS A 44 6.00 -8.19 -20.45
C LYS A 44 6.19 -8.08 -18.93
N TYR A 45 5.43 -7.21 -18.26
CA TYR A 45 5.49 -7.03 -16.81
C TYR A 45 4.36 -7.74 -16.04
N SER A 46 3.25 -8.08 -16.71
CA SER A 46 2.12 -8.76 -16.08
C SER A 46 2.49 -10.14 -15.54
N GLU A 47 3.34 -10.89 -16.25
CA GLU A 47 3.76 -12.22 -15.83
C GLU A 47 4.62 -12.19 -14.54
N PRO A 48 5.74 -11.45 -14.47
CA PRO A 48 6.52 -11.39 -13.23
C PRO A 48 5.75 -10.74 -12.07
N LEU A 49 4.88 -9.77 -12.33
CA LEU A 49 4.00 -9.20 -11.32
C LEU A 49 2.99 -10.24 -10.80
N ALA A 50 2.40 -11.06 -11.67
CA ALA A 50 1.48 -12.12 -11.26
C ALA A 50 2.16 -13.18 -10.39
N LEU A 51 3.38 -13.58 -10.77
CA LEU A 51 4.16 -14.56 -10.02
C LEU A 51 4.53 -14.04 -8.63
N SER A 52 5.14 -12.86 -8.55
CA SER A 52 5.52 -12.24 -7.28
C SER A 52 4.32 -11.93 -6.38
N SER A 53 3.20 -11.49 -6.96
CA SER A 53 1.95 -11.28 -6.22
C SER A 53 1.40 -12.60 -5.68
N THR A 54 1.48 -13.69 -6.46
CA THR A 54 1.07 -15.03 -6.00
C THR A 54 1.92 -15.50 -4.82
N ASP A 55 3.24 -15.32 -4.90
CA ASP A 55 4.16 -15.69 -3.82
C ASP A 55 3.87 -14.90 -2.54
N LEU A 56 3.64 -13.58 -2.65
CA LEU A 56 3.29 -12.72 -1.53
C LEU A 56 1.91 -13.09 -0.95
N PHE A 57 0.92 -13.35 -1.80
CA PHE A 57 -0.43 -13.73 -1.38
C PHE A 57 -0.42 -14.98 -0.51
N TRP A 58 0.27 -16.05 -0.95
CA TRP A 58 0.37 -17.28 -0.17
C TRP A 58 1.15 -17.09 1.13
N ARG A 59 2.21 -16.27 1.12
CA ARG A 59 2.96 -15.93 2.34
C ARG A 59 2.08 -15.18 3.35
N LEU A 60 1.30 -14.20 2.91
CA LEU A 60 0.40 -13.47 3.81
C LEU A 60 -0.78 -14.32 4.26
N ARG A 61 -1.29 -15.22 3.39
CA ARG A 61 -2.29 -16.20 3.81
C ARG A 61 -1.77 -17.10 4.93
N GLU A 62 -0.51 -17.53 4.85
CA GLU A 62 0.15 -18.29 5.91
C GLU A 62 0.25 -17.47 7.21
N VAL A 63 0.58 -16.17 7.13
CA VAL A 63 0.63 -15.28 8.30
C VAL A 63 -0.73 -15.26 9.04
N PHE A 64 -1.83 -15.20 8.31
CA PHE A 64 -3.18 -15.12 8.87
C PHE A 64 -3.86 -16.48 9.07
N ASP A 65 -3.15 -17.59 8.88
CA ASP A 65 -3.72 -18.92 9.10
C ASP A 65 -3.97 -19.16 10.60
N THR A 66 -5.14 -19.68 10.92
CA THR A 66 -5.59 -19.93 12.30
C THR A 66 -4.77 -21.01 13.01
N SER A 67 -3.93 -21.74 12.27
CA SER A 67 -2.98 -22.72 12.83
C SER A 67 -1.81 -22.09 13.60
N GLY A 68 -1.72 -20.76 13.65
CA GLY A 68 -0.67 -20.02 14.37
C GLY A 68 0.61 -19.82 13.56
N ALA A 69 0.56 -20.01 12.23
CA ALA A 69 1.74 -19.95 11.38
C ALA A 69 2.40 -18.56 11.30
N GLY A 70 1.73 -17.49 11.73
CA GLY A 70 2.28 -16.13 11.84
C GLY A 70 3.26 -15.88 13.00
N PHE A 71 3.50 -16.86 13.88
CA PHE A 71 4.35 -16.70 15.07
C PHE A 71 5.78 -16.21 14.77
N TYR A 72 6.31 -16.45 13.57
CA TYR A 72 7.66 -16.04 13.20
C TYR A 72 7.84 -14.51 13.06
N LEU A 73 6.74 -13.75 13.09
CA LEU A 73 6.77 -12.30 13.15
C LEU A 73 6.83 -11.76 14.57
N GLN A 74 6.62 -12.59 15.60
CA GLN A 74 6.68 -12.18 17.00
C GLN A 74 8.13 -12.10 17.51
N GLY A 75 8.40 -11.12 18.36
CA GLY A 75 9.71 -10.91 18.98
C GLY A 75 10.64 -10.02 18.14
N GLN A 76 11.43 -9.19 18.84
CA GLN A 76 12.43 -8.30 18.22
C GLN A 76 13.65 -9.05 17.65
N VAL A 77 13.90 -10.26 18.17
CA VAL A 77 14.99 -11.12 17.71
C VAL A 77 14.40 -12.49 17.43
N HIS A 78 14.37 -12.87 16.15
CA HIS A 78 13.96 -14.19 15.72
C HIS A 78 14.83 -15.24 16.42
N ALA A 79 14.20 -16.11 17.22
CA ALA A 79 14.88 -17.08 18.06
C ALA A 79 15.54 -18.17 17.22
N THR A 80 14.97 -18.47 16.06
CA THR A 80 15.44 -19.53 15.16
C THR A 80 15.85 -18.99 13.78
N LYS A 81 16.78 -19.69 13.13
CA LYS A 81 17.14 -19.44 11.71
C LYS A 81 15.92 -19.53 10.78
N PHE A 82 14.96 -20.37 11.13
CA PHE A 82 13.72 -20.55 10.39
C PHE A 82 12.83 -19.32 10.48
N GLU A 83 12.64 -18.77 11.68
CA GLU A 83 11.88 -17.54 11.89
C GLU A 83 12.54 -16.36 11.15
N HIS A 84 13.86 -16.23 11.30
CA HIS A 84 14.63 -15.19 10.60
C HIS A 84 14.47 -15.28 9.09
N TYR A 85 14.64 -16.48 8.51
CA TYR A 85 14.39 -16.71 7.10
C TYR A 85 12.96 -16.35 6.71
N LYS A 86 11.94 -16.76 7.49
CA LYS A 86 10.55 -16.49 7.13
C LYS A 86 10.22 -15.00 7.18
N ALA A 87 10.70 -14.26 8.18
CA ALA A 87 10.51 -12.82 8.27
C ALA A 87 11.22 -12.11 7.10
N LEU A 88 12.51 -12.39 6.88
CA LEU A 88 13.28 -11.78 5.79
C LEU A 88 12.72 -12.11 4.41
N SER A 89 12.27 -13.35 4.20
CA SER A 89 11.64 -13.79 2.96
C SER A 89 10.25 -13.16 2.74
N THR A 90 9.56 -12.75 3.80
CA THR A 90 8.31 -11.97 3.71
C THR A 90 8.60 -10.56 3.23
N LEU A 91 9.61 -9.90 3.81
CA LEU A 91 10.09 -8.58 3.39
C LEU A 91 10.58 -8.58 1.94
N TYR A 92 11.34 -9.60 1.54
CA TYR A 92 11.77 -9.77 0.15
C TYR A 92 10.58 -9.82 -0.81
N ARG A 93 9.57 -10.65 -0.55
CA ARG A 93 8.38 -10.76 -1.42
C ARG A 93 7.62 -9.44 -1.54
N LEU A 94 7.48 -8.73 -0.42
CA LEU A 94 6.86 -7.41 -0.40
C LEU A 94 7.65 -6.40 -1.26
N ALA A 95 8.98 -6.37 -1.11
CA ALA A 95 9.87 -5.53 -1.90
C ALA A 95 9.84 -5.90 -3.39
N VAL A 96 9.81 -7.19 -3.74
CA VAL A 96 9.72 -7.65 -5.15
C VAL A 96 8.44 -7.16 -5.82
N VAL A 97 7.29 -7.21 -5.14
CA VAL A 97 6.04 -6.67 -5.68
C VAL A 97 6.16 -5.16 -5.90
N LEU A 98 6.72 -4.41 -4.96
CA LEU A 98 7.02 -2.99 -5.13
C LEU A 98 7.97 -2.72 -6.32
N GLY A 99 9.00 -3.54 -6.48
CA GLY A 99 9.93 -3.49 -7.61
C GLY A 99 9.22 -3.66 -8.94
N TRP A 100 8.36 -4.68 -9.09
CA TRP A 100 7.62 -4.87 -10.34
C TRP A 100 6.59 -3.77 -10.61
N ILE A 101 5.91 -3.26 -9.57
CA ILE A 101 5.04 -2.08 -9.71
C ILE A 101 5.84 -0.87 -10.20
N ARG A 102 7.02 -0.65 -9.63
CA ARG A 102 7.93 0.45 -9.99
C ARG A 102 8.42 0.33 -11.42
N ALA A 103 8.87 -0.86 -11.83
CA ALA A 103 9.31 -1.14 -13.20
C ALA A 103 8.19 -0.92 -14.22
N LEU A 104 6.98 -1.44 -13.94
CA LEU A 104 5.81 -1.25 -14.79
C LEU A 104 5.47 0.24 -14.95
N ARG A 105 5.43 1.01 -13.85
CA ARG A 105 5.12 2.45 -13.89
C ARG A 105 6.19 3.26 -14.63
N ARG A 106 7.47 2.94 -14.44
CA ARG A 106 8.59 3.61 -15.15
C ARG A 106 8.50 3.40 -16.65
N GLU A 107 8.23 2.18 -17.12
CA GLU A 107 8.07 1.95 -18.56
C GLU A 107 6.76 2.53 -19.13
N LEU A 108 5.65 2.46 -18.38
CA LEU A 108 4.36 3.03 -18.83
C LEU A 108 4.36 4.56 -18.88
N PHE A 109 5.16 5.25 -18.06
CA PHE A 109 5.29 6.72 -18.10
C PHE A 109 5.69 7.22 -19.49
N PHE A 110 6.50 6.45 -20.23
CA PHE A 110 6.92 6.79 -21.58
C PHE A 110 5.83 6.56 -22.64
N LEU A 111 4.65 6.02 -22.26
CA LEU A 111 3.56 5.65 -23.18
C LEU A 111 2.20 6.29 -22.77
N PRO A 112 2.02 7.62 -22.88
CA PRO A 112 0.80 8.29 -22.42
C PRO A 112 -0.48 7.88 -23.17
N GLY A 113 -1.65 7.81 -22.52
CA GLY A 113 -2.94 7.60 -23.20
C GLY A 113 -3.49 6.17 -23.18
N ALA A 114 -3.11 5.39 -22.17
CA ALA A 114 -3.72 4.11 -21.89
C ALA A 114 -5.09 4.30 -21.19
N SER A 115 -6.20 3.97 -21.84
CA SER A 115 -7.41 3.56 -21.11
C SER A 115 -8.12 2.44 -21.85
N ARG A 116 -7.74 1.21 -21.51
CA ARG A 116 -8.64 0.06 -21.55
C ARG A 116 -9.14 -0.15 -20.14
N GLU A 117 -10.38 -0.56 -19.99
CA GLU A 117 -10.99 -0.92 -18.71
C GLU A 117 -10.11 -1.91 -17.91
N THR A 118 -9.45 -2.84 -18.60
CA THR A 118 -8.48 -3.78 -18.02
C THR A 118 -7.30 -3.11 -17.32
N LEU A 119 -6.70 -2.08 -17.94
CA LEU A 119 -5.58 -1.36 -17.35
C LEU A 119 -6.03 -0.53 -16.15
N LYS A 120 -7.24 0.04 -16.22
CA LYS A 120 -7.85 0.73 -15.09
C LYS A 120 -8.01 -0.20 -13.88
N ARG A 121 -8.55 -1.41 -14.08
CA ARG A 121 -8.70 -2.39 -12.99
C ARG A 121 -7.37 -2.79 -12.35
N LEU A 122 -6.32 -2.98 -13.16
CA LEU A 122 -4.99 -3.25 -12.60
C LEU A 122 -4.46 -2.02 -11.87
N ASP A 123 -4.56 -0.82 -12.43
CA ASP A 123 -4.08 0.41 -11.79
C ASP A 123 -4.80 0.66 -10.45
N ASP A 124 -6.12 0.45 -10.40
CA ASP A 124 -6.92 0.51 -9.17
C ASP A 124 -6.42 -0.53 -8.14
N ALA A 125 -6.09 -1.75 -8.56
CA ALA A 125 -5.53 -2.78 -7.69
C ALA A 125 -4.11 -2.45 -7.19
N LEU A 126 -3.24 -1.92 -8.07
CA LEU A 126 -1.90 -1.46 -7.69
C LEU A 126 -1.97 -0.25 -6.75
N HIS A 127 -2.94 0.64 -6.97
CA HIS A 127 -3.21 1.78 -6.09
C HIS A 127 -3.65 1.27 -4.71
N SER A 128 -4.61 0.33 -4.65
CA SER A 128 -5.05 -0.29 -3.40
C SER A 128 -3.88 -0.91 -2.63
N PHE A 129 -2.98 -1.63 -3.30
CA PHE A 129 -1.80 -2.22 -2.65
C PHE A 129 -0.85 -1.17 -2.06
N THR A 130 -0.58 -0.14 -2.84
CA THR A 130 0.32 0.94 -2.43
C THR A 130 -0.33 1.89 -1.41
N SER A 131 -1.66 1.97 -1.35
CA SER A 131 -2.43 2.63 -0.28
C SER A 131 -2.42 1.82 1.02
N ALA A 132 -2.58 0.50 0.95
CA ALA A 132 -2.52 -0.38 2.13
C ALA A 132 -1.16 -0.25 2.87
N LEU A 133 -0.08 0.07 2.15
CA LEU A 133 1.22 0.36 2.75
C LEU A 133 1.36 1.79 3.34
N ALA A 134 0.59 2.77 2.85
CA ALA A 134 0.81 4.19 3.13
C ALA A 134 -0.22 4.86 4.05
N GLU A 135 -1.45 4.35 4.15
CA GLU A 135 -2.57 5.09 4.75
C GLU A 135 -2.82 4.73 6.22
N GLY A 136 -2.75 5.73 7.11
CA GLY A 136 -3.02 5.61 8.54
C GLY A 136 -4.31 6.24 9.07
N GLY A 137 -5.14 6.86 8.21
CA GLY A 137 -6.34 7.59 8.67
C GLY A 137 -7.36 6.73 9.44
N HIS A 138 -7.37 5.41 9.19
CA HIS A 138 -8.19 4.47 9.95
C HIS A 138 -7.71 4.31 11.41
N VAL A 139 -6.42 4.53 11.69
CA VAL A 139 -5.84 4.42 13.04
C VAL A 139 -6.24 5.60 13.90
N GLU A 140 -6.21 6.81 13.37
CA GLU A 140 -6.70 8.01 14.06
C GLU A 140 -8.18 7.85 14.47
N THR A 141 -9.00 7.37 13.54
CA THR A 141 -10.43 7.08 13.77
C THR A 141 -10.61 6.01 14.84
N ARG A 142 -9.81 4.94 14.79
CA ARG A 142 -9.83 3.85 15.78
C ARG A 142 -9.40 4.32 17.16
N ARG A 143 -8.35 5.13 17.24
CA ARG A 143 -7.84 5.73 18.50
C ARG A 143 -8.95 6.52 19.18
N VAL A 144 -9.67 7.35 18.42
CA VAL A 144 -10.85 8.08 18.91
C VAL A 144 -11.93 7.11 19.41
N ALA A 145 -12.30 6.10 18.62
CA ALA A 145 -13.32 5.12 19.02
C ALA A 145 -12.94 4.36 20.30
N SER A 146 -11.67 3.94 20.42
CA SER A 146 -11.15 3.27 21.61
C SER A 146 -11.19 4.18 22.84
N LEU A 147 -10.82 5.45 22.72
CA LEU A 147 -10.88 6.43 23.80
C LEU A 147 -12.32 6.75 24.21
N MET A 148 -13.22 6.93 23.24
CA MET A 148 -14.65 7.12 23.49
C MET A 148 -15.26 5.93 24.22
N SER A 149 -14.94 4.71 23.80
CA SER A 149 -15.36 3.48 24.48
C SER A 149 -14.80 3.40 25.90
N LEU A 150 -13.50 3.66 26.06
CA LEU A 150 -12.82 3.65 27.36
C LEU A 150 -13.45 4.63 28.36
N TRP A 151 -13.81 5.83 27.90
CA TRP A 151 -14.39 6.89 28.72
C TRP A 151 -15.93 6.93 28.70
N SER A 152 -16.56 5.91 28.10
CA SER A 152 -18.02 5.78 28.03
C SER A 152 -18.73 7.00 27.44
N VAL A 153 -18.15 7.59 26.39
CA VAL A 153 -18.75 8.72 25.66
C VAL A 153 -19.96 8.22 24.88
N GLY A 154 -21.17 8.51 25.38
CA GLY A 154 -22.44 8.04 24.83
C GLY A 154 -22.94 8.75 23.56
N VAL A 155 -22.05 9.44 22.84
CA VAL A 155 -22.39 10.20 21.62
C VAL A 155 -21.92 9.42 20.39
N THR A 156 -22.69 9.46 19.30
CA THR A 156 -22.30 8.92 17.99
C THR A 156 -22.01 10.07 17.02
N PRO A 157 -20.79 10.61 17.00
CA PRO A 157 -20.41 11.70 16.11
C PRO A 157 -20.39 11.26 14.64
N SER A 158 -20.45 12.24 13.73
CA SER A 158 -20.26 11.98 12.30
C SER A 158 -18.82 11.55 12.00
N THR A 159 -18.60 10.83 10.90
CA THR A 159 -17.26 10.40 10.45
C THR A 159 -16.28 11.57 10.35
N GLU A 160 -16.73 12.72 9.84
CA GLU A 160 -15.92 13.93 9.73
C GLU A 160 -15.44 14.43 11.10
N VAL A 161 -16.33 14.46 12.10
CA VAL A 161 -15.98 14.85 13.47
C VAL A 161 -14.99 13.89 14.09
N VAL A 162 -15.15 12.57 13.89
CA VAL A 162 -14.20 11.56 14.37
C VAL A 162 -12.83 11.75 13.74
N THR A 163 -12.77 11.97 12.42
CA THR A 163 -11.51 12.23 11.73
C THR A 163 -10.84 13.50 12.25
N GLN A 164 -11.60 14.59 12.46
CA GLN A 164 -11.05 15.83 13.04
C GLN A 164 -10.52 15.61 14.47
N ALA A 165 -11.24 14.86 15.30
CA ALA A 165 -10.78 14.50 16.64
C ALA A 165 -9.47 13.69 16.59
N GLY A 166 -9.39 12.72 15.69
CA GLY A 166 -8.22 11.87 15.49
C GLY A 166 -6.96 12.67 15.13
N ILE A 167 -7.09 13.57 14.15
CA ILE A 167 -5.99 14.46 13.72
C ILE A 167 -5.51 15.36 14.87
N ARG A 168 -6.45 15.93 15.65
CA ARG A 168 -6.09 16.81 16.77
C ARG A 168 -5.41 16.02 17.89
N ILE A 169 -5.90 14.82 18.21
CA ILE A 169 -5.31 13.93 19.22
C ILE A 169 -3.90 13.52 18.81
N ASP A 170 -3.69 13.13 17.54
CA ASP A 170 -2.38 12.78 17.03
C ASP A 170 -1.39 13.95 17.15
N ARG A 171 -1.82 15.15 16.78
CA ARG A 171 -1.00 16.37 16.92
C ARG A 171 -0.64 16.65 18.38
N GLU A 172 -1.59 16.52 19.29
CA GLU A 172 -1.37 16.73 20.72
C GLU A 172 -0.38 15.71 21.29
N GLN A 173 -0.57 14.43 20.98
CA GLN A 173 0.34 13.36 21.36
C GLN A 173 1.75 13.63 20.86
N ARG A 174 1.93 13.95 19.58
CA ARG A 174 3.26 14.27 19.02
C ARG A 174 3.92 15.45 19.71
N ARG A 175 3.16 16.49 20.08
CA ARG A 175 3.68 17.63 20.84
C ARG A 175 4.24 17.18 22.19
N PHE A 176 3.47 16.39 22.94
CA PHE A 176 3.92 15.83 24.23
C PHE A 176 5.16 14.95 24.10
N LEU A 177 5.18 14.05 23.11
CA LEU A 177 6.34 13.18 22.84
C LEU A 177 7.60 13.99 22.53
N HIS A 178 7.46 15.04 21.71
CA HIS A 178 8.58 15.92 21.37
C HIS A 178 9.11 16.69 22.59
N GLU A 179 8.23 17.29 23.39
CA GLU A 179 8.60 18.02 24.61
C GLU A 179 9.31 17.12 25.63
N ALA A 180 8.85 15.87 25.78
CA ALA A 180 9.42 14.90 26.69
C ALA A 180 10.61 14.10 26.11
N GLN A 181 10.97 14.33 24.84
CA GLN A 181 11.99 13.55 24.12
C GLN A 181 11.72 12.03 24.12
N ALA A 182 10.44 11.64 24.12
CA ALA A 182 10.00 10.26 24.10
C ALA A 182 9.66 9.80 22.68
N ALA A 183 9.95 8.54 22.35
CA ALA A 183 9.57 7.96 21.06
C ALA A 183 8.12 7.43 21.06
N ASP A 184 7.62 7.04 22.24
CA ASP A 184 6.30 6.42 22.41
C ASP A 184 5.61 6.91 23.69
N ALA A 185 4.28 6.94 23.72
CA ALA A 185 3.52 7.44 24.88
C ALA A 185 3.71 6.57 26.14
N ASN A 186 4.02 5.28 25.99
CA ASN A 186 4.37 4.41 27.11
C ASN A 186 5.71 4.76 27.76
N GLN A 187 6.58 5.53 27.08
CA GLN A 187 7.88 5.96 27.60
C GLN A 187 7.80 7.27 28.40
N LEU A 188 6.65 7.94 28.40
CA LEU A 188 6.42 9.14 29.19
C LEU A 188 6.40 8.82 30.68
N SER A 189 6.80 9.80 31.50
CA SER A 189 6.65 9.72 32.95
C SER A 189 5.19 9.58 33.35
N ASP A 190 4.91 9.02 34.53
CA ASP A 190 3.54 8.86 35.05
C ASP A 190 2.74 10.17 35.09
N ASP A 191 3.42 11.28 35.39
CA ASP A 191 2.84 12.62 35.43
C ASP A 191 2.56 13.14 34.02
N ASP A 192 3.48 12.93 33.07
CA ASP A 192 3.30 13.34 31.68
C ASP A 192 2.24 12.50 30.95
N GLN A 193 2.15 11.20 31.25
CA GLN A 193 1.07 10.34 30.80
C GLN A 193 -0.28 10.88 31.25
N LEU A 194 -0.39 11.26 32.53
CA LEU A 194 -1.64 11.81 33.07
C LEU A 194 -1.97 13.17 32.45
N ARG A 195 -0.97 14.04 32.26
CA ARG A 195 -1.14 15.34 31.57
C ARG A 195 -1.61 15.15 30.12
N LEU A 196 -1.02 14.22 29.39
CA LEU A 196 -1.43 13.86 28.04
C LEU A 196 -2.87 13.35 28.02
N CYS A 197 -3.22 12.40 28.90
CA CYS A 197 -4.58 11.85 28.97
C CYS A 197 -5.63 12.93 29.27
N ARG A 198 -5.34 13.87 30.19
CA ARG A 198 -6.23 15.00 30.48
C ARG A 198 -6.41 15.92 29.28
N ALA A 199 -5.32 16.29 28.61
CA ALA A 199 -5.37 17.13 27.42
C ALA A 199 -6.16 16.48 26.28
N VAL A 200 -5.96 15.18 26.05
CA VAL A 200 -6.72 14.39 25.08
C VAL A 200 -8.19 14.29 25.45
N ALA A 201 -8.51 14.07 26.73
CA ALA A 201 -9.89 13.99 27.22
C ALA A 201 -10.66 15.31 27.02
N ASP A 202 -10.04 16.44 27.37
CA ASP A 202 -10.61 17.77 27.20
C ASP A 202 -10.81 18.11 25.71
N MET A 203 -9.81 17.80 24.89
CA MET A 203 -9.87 18.00 23.43
C MET A 203 -10.96 17.13 22.78
N LEU A 204 -11.06 15.87 23.19
CA LEU A 204 -12.07 14.95 22.68
C LEU A 204 -13.47 15.47 23.01
N ALA A 205 -13.69 15.93 24.24
CA ALA A 205 -14.96 16.49 24.68
C ALA A 205 -15.33 17.76 23.90
N ASP A 206 -14.37 18.64 23.63
CA ASP A 206 -14.55 19.85 22.81
C ASP A 206 -14.93 19.52 21.36
N VAL A 207 -14.21 18.60 20.72
CA VAL A 207 -14.44 18.28 19.30
C VAL A 207 -15.72 17.49 19.07
N ILE A 208 -16.04 16.56 19.97
CA ILE A 208 -17.24 15.70 19.87
C ILE A 208 -18.48 16.41 20.42
N ASP A 209 -18.32 17.56 21.08
CA ASP A 209 -19.39 18.28 21.76
C ASP A 209 -20.09 17.39 22.81
N CYS A 210 -19.31 16.81 23.70
CA CYS A 210 -19.82 15.97 24.80
C CYS A 210 -19.42 16.53 26.18
N PRO A 211 -20.11 16.12 27.26
CA PRO A 211 -19.74 16.53 28.60
C PRO A 211 -18.28 16.20 28.91
N ARG A 212 -17.60 17.09 29.63
CA ARG A 212 -16.21 16.86 30.05
C ARG A 212 -16.09 15.54 30.81
N ILE A 213 -15.05 14.79 30.47
CA ILE A 213 -14.75 13.51 31.10
C ILE A 213 -14.22 13.78 32.50
N ALA A 214 -14.80 13.11 33.50
CA ALA A 214 -14.45 13.36 34.89
C ALA A 214 -12.97 13.03 35.16
N THR A 215 -12.29 13.91 35.89
CA THR A 215 -10.84 13.78 36.15
C THR A 215 -10.47 12.45 36.80
N GLY A 216 -11.30 11.95 37.73
CA GLY A 216 -11.09 10.64 38.37
C GLY A 216 -11.13 9.46 37.38
N ILE A 217 -11.97 9.52 36.35
CA ILE A 217 -12.02 8.49 35.29
C ILE A 217 -10.72 8.52 34.48
N VAL A 218 -10.24 9.72 34.12
CA VAL A 218 -9.00 9.88 33.34
C VAL A 218 -7.79 9.36 34.14
N GLU A 219 -7.73 9.65 35.44
CA GLU A 219 -6.69 9.15 36.35
C GLU A 219 -6.72 7.63 36.47
N GLU A 220 -7.90 7.05 36.72
CA GLU A 220 -8.07 5.60 36.88
C GLU A 220 -7.76 4.84 35.58
N THR A 221 -8.13 5.41 34.43
CA THR A 221 -7.95 4.78 33.11
C THR A 221 -6.64 5.13 32.41
N ARG A 222 -5.75 5.91 33.04
CA ARG A 222 -4.51 6.45 32.45
C ARG A 222 -3.74 5.43 31.61
N HIS A 223 -3.35 4.30 32.18
CA HIS A 223 -2.53 3.30 31.46
C HIS A 223 -3.25 2.69 30.25
N ARG A 224 -4.58 2.50 30.36
CA ARG A 224 -5.40 2.01 29.24
C ARG A 224 -5.52 3.06 28.15
N ALA A 225 -5.71 4.33 28.52
CA ALA A 225 -5.75 5.44 27.57
C ALA A 225 -4.41 5.61 26.85
N VAL A 226 -3.29 5.56 27.58
CA VAL A 226 -1.94 5.57 26.99
C VAL A 226 -1.75 4.40 26.04
N SER A 227 -2.23 3.21 26.39
CA SER A 227 -2.19 2.05 25.47
C SER A 227 -3.00 2.29 24.19
N CYS A 228 -4.14 2.99 24.27
CA CYS A 228 -4.93 3.38 23.10
C CYS A 228 -4.23 4.48 22.27
N LEU A 229 -3.39 5.31 22.88
CA LEU A 229 -2.62 6.35 22.19
C LEU A 229 -1.35 5.77 21.54
N ALA A 230 -0.72 4.80 22.19
CA ALA A 230 0.49 4.13 21.75
C ALA A 230 0.22 2.95 20.79
N VAL A 231 -0.66 3.17 19.80
CA VAL A 231 -0.90 2.18 18.75
C VAL A 231 0.36 2.05 17.92
N ARG A 232 0.85 0.82 17.75
CA ARG A 232 2.00 0.55 16.88
C ARG A 232 1.59 0.71 15.41
N GLU A 233 2.39 1.47 14.68
CA GLU A 233 2.16 1.82 13.28
C GLU A 233 3.45 1.63 12.46
N ALA A 234 3.32 1.32 11.17
CA ALA A 234 4.47 1.16 10.26
C ALA A 234 4.15 1.62 8.83
N TRP A 235 3.99 2.93 8.66
CA TRP A 235 3.68 3.51 7.35
C TRP A 235 4.88 3.49 6.43
N ILE A 236 4.70 2.93 5.24
CA ILE A 236 5.66 3.04 4.15
C ILE A 236 5.13 4.08 3.18
N TYR A 237 5.59 5.32 3.33
CA TYR A 237 5.18 6.44 2.47
C TYR A 237 5.49 6.17 0.99
N ARG A 238 4.78 6.85 0.08
CA ARG A 238 4.91 6.64 -1.38
C ARG A 238 6.34 6.77 -1.90
N ASP A 239 7.09 7.74 -1.40
CA ASP A 239 8.50 7.92 -1.79
C ASP A 239 9.38 6.79 -1.25
N TRP A 240 9.07 6.26 -0.07
CA TRP A 240 9.78 5.11 0.49
C TRP A 240 9.46 3.84 -0.28
N GLN A 241 8.20 3.65 -0.68
CA GLN A 241 7.81 2.54 -1.56
C GLN A 241 8.55 2.60 -2.89
N ALA A 242 8.70 3.80 -3.47
CA ALA A 242 9.46 3.99 -4.71
C ALA A 242 10.95 3.65 -4.50
N ALA A 243 11.57 4.14 -3.42
CA ALA A 243 12.96 3.84 -3.08
C ALA A 243 13.19 2.33 -2.83
N ILE A 244 12.32 1.67 -2.07
CA ILE A 244 12.36 0.22 -1.83
C ILE A 244 12.17 -0.56 -3.14
N GLY A 245 11.27 -0.09 -4.01
CA GLY A 245 11.07 -0.67 -5.34
C GLY A 245 12.32 -0.52 -6.21
N ASP A 246 12.92 0.67 -6.26
CA ASP A 246 14.13 0.95 -7.03
C ASP A 246 15.34 0.16 -6.48
N LEU A 247 15.42 -0.05 -5.16
CA LEU A 247 16.47 -0.83 -4.48
C LEU A 247 16.56 -2.27 -4.98
N VAL A 248 15.42 -2.91 -5.26
CA VAL A 248 15.38 -4.29 -5.74
C VAL A 248 15.42 -4.41 -7.26
N LEU A 249 15.46 -3.29 -7.99
CA LEU A 249 15.53 -3.28 -9.45
C LEU A 249 16.97 -3.17 -9.95
N ARG A 250 17.22 -3.82 -11.08
CA ARG A 250 18.44 -3.69 -11.87
C ARG A 250 18.11 -3.59 -13.35
N ASP A 251 18.99 -2.96 -14.12
CA ASP A 251 18.87 -2.97 -15.56
C ASP A 251 19.12 -4.38 -16.11
N ALA A 252 18.22 -4.83 -16.97
CA ALA A 252 18.35 -6.11 -17.65
C ALA A 252 19.37 -5.96 -18.79
N GLN A 253 20.46 -6.71 -18.74
CA GLN A 253 21.50 -6.62 -19.77
C GLN A 253 21.07 -7.23 -21.11
N LEU A 254 20.19 -8.23 -21.08
CA LEU A 254 19.74 -8.97 -22.25
C LEU A 254 18.29 -9.41 -22.03
N GLY A 255 17.33 -8.83 -22.75
CA GLY A 255 15.96 -9.29 -22.66
C GLY A 255 14.94 -8.37 -23.33
N GLN A 256 13.70 -8.86 -23.38
CA GLN A 256 12.56 -8.04 -23.82
C GLN A 256 12.21 -6.93 -22.81
N ARG A 257 12.83 -6.95 -21.61
CA ARG A 257 12.63 -5.99 -20.51
C ARG A 257 13.80 -5.12 -20.16
N GLN A 258 13.51 -3.89 -19.71
CA GLN A 258 14.52 -2.95 -19.26
C GLN A 258 14.92 -3.25 -17.82
N PHE A 259 13.98 -3.72 -17.00
CA PHE A 259 14.19 -3.94 -15.57
C PHE A 259 14.00 -5.40 -15.16
N GLU A 260 14.83 -5.84 -14.23
CA GLU A 260 14.71 -7.10 -13.49
C GLU A 260 14.75 -6.86 -11.99
N VAL A 261 14.17 -7.79 -11.23
CA VAL A 261 14.28 -7.78 -9.77
C VAL A 261 15.45 -8.67 -9.34
N ILE A 262 16.22 -8.22 -8.35
CA ILE A 262 17.32 -9.00 -7.75
C ILE A 262 16.82 -10.29 -7.09
N GLY A 263 17.67 -11.30 -7.01
CA GLY A 263 17.32 -12.57 -6.35
C GLY A 263 17.39 -12.48 -4.82
N TYR A 264 16.77 -13.44 -4.12
CA TYR A 264 16.75 -13.51 -2.65
C TYR A 264 18.14 -13.47 -2.02
N LYS A 265 19.13 -14.18 -2.60
CA LYS A 265 20.53 -14.14 -2.14
C LYS A 265 21.08 -12.70 -2.07
N GLN A 266 20.85 -11.91 -3.13
CA GLN A 266 21.34 -10.54 -3.20
C GLN A 266 20.62 -9.63 -2.21
N PHE A 267 19.31 -9.86 -2.02
CA PHE A 267 18.52 -9.14 -1.02
C PHE A 267 18.98 -9.43 0.41
N GLU A 268 19.29 -10.69 0.73
CA GLU A 268 19.84 -11.10 2.03
C GLU A 268 21.24 -10.52 2.25
N GLU A 269 22.12 -10.60 1.25
CA GLU A 269 23.46 -9.97 1.29
C GLU A 269 23.36 -8.46 1.53
N MET A 270 22.43 -7.77 0.86
CA MET A 270 22.16 -6.34 1.05
C MET A 270 21.64 -6.03 2.47
N SER A 271 20.78 -6.89 3.03
CA SER A 271 20.26 -6.71 4.38
C SER A 271 21.35 -6.81 5.46
N VAL A 272 22.33 -7.69 5.25
CA VAL A 272 23.38 -7.98 6.25
C VAL A 272 24.63 -7.10 6.03
N ASN A 273 25.09 -7.03 4.78
CA ASN A 273 26.38 -6.45 4.39
C ASN A 273 26.25 -5.26 3.43
N GLY A 274 25.04 -4.82 3.11
CA GLY A 274 24.82 -3.71 2.18
C GLY A 274 25.28 -2.36 2.73
N GLU A 275 25.34 -1.38 1.84
CA GLU A 275 25.60 0.01 2.20
C GLU A 275 24.57 0.52 3.22
N GLU A 276 24.95 1.53 4.00
CA GLU A 276 24.04 2.07 5.04
C GLU A 276 22.75 2.67 4.43
N GLU A 277 22.83 3.21 3.22
CA GLU A 277 21.67 3.72 2.48
C GLU A 277 20.69 2.60 2.13
N ASP A 278 21.16 1.48 1.61
CA ASP A 278 20.31 0.32 1.28
C ASP A 278 19.66 -0.26 2.55
N ARG A 279 20.46 -0.44 3.60
CA ARG A 279 19.99 -0.95 4.88
C ARG A 279 18.97 -0.03 5.53
N LEU A 280 19.05 1.29 5.32
CA LEU A 280 18.03 2.23 5.81
C LEU A 280 16.64 1.91 5.23
N TRP A 281 16.54 1.66 3.93
CA TRP A 281 15.27 1.34 3.27
C TRP A 281 14.74 -0.03 3.71
N LEU A 282 15.62 -1.01 3.88
CA LEU A 282 15.24 -2.32 4.40
C LEU A 282 14.77 -2.26 5.85
N ARG A 283 15.39 -1.45 6.71
CA ARG A 283 14.92 -1.21 8.09
C ARG A 283 13.54 -0.56 8.11
N ARG A 284 13.27 0.40 7.21
CA ARG A 284 11.93 0.98 7.07
C ARG A 284 10.90 -0.09 6.70
N LEU A 285 11.21 -0.95 5.73
CA LEU A 285 10.32 -2.05 5.36
C LEU A 285 10.13 -3.06 6.50
N HIS A 286 11.19 -3.33 7.28
CA HIS A 286 11.17 -4.24 8.42
C HIS A 286 10.12 -3.83 9.47
N THR A 287 9.91 -2.53 9.69
CA THR A 287 8.92 -2.04 10.67
C THR A 287 7.50 -2.58 10.47
N VAL A 288 7.15 -2.97 9.23
CA VAL A 288 5.83 -3.54 8.90
C VAL A 288 5.60 -4.88 9.58
N VAL A 289 6.66 -5.66 9.81
CA VAL A 289 6.56 -7.04 10.33
C VAL A 289 7.34 -7.26 11.63
N ASP A 290 8.09 -6.27 12.09
CA ASP A 290 8.94 -6.34 13.29
C ASP A 290 8.12 -6.53 14.56
N ASP A 291 8.37 -7.62 15.30
CA ASP A 291 7.68 -7.92 16.56
C ASP A 291 6.16 -7.74 16.43
N LEU A 292 5.57 -8.35 15.42
CA LEU A 292 4.14 -8.28 15.10
C LEU A 292 3.44 -9.55 15.59
N ASP A 293 2.55 -9.38 16.57
CA ASP A 293 1.62 -10.42 16.98
C ASP A 293 0.31 -10.33 16.19
N VAL A 294 0.21 -11.10 15.11
CA VAL A 294 -0.98 -11.12 14.25
C VAL A 294 -2.23 -11.71 14.91
N GLY A 295 -2.06 -12.49 15.99
CA GLY A 295 -3.16 -12.97 16.83
C GLY A 295 -3.53 -12.01 17.96
N GLY A 296 -2.78 -10.92 18.11
CA GLY A 296 -2.92 -9.94 19.18
C GLY A 296 -4.07 -8.97 18.99
N ASP A 297 -4.11 -7.98 19.88
CA ASP A 297 -5.14 -6.94 19.90
C ASP A 297 -4.92 -5.93 18.76
N ARG A 298 -5.75 -6.01 17.72
CA ARG A 298 -5.78 -5.08 16.57
C ARG A 298 -6.00 -3.62 16.97
N THR A 299 -6.50 -3.34 18.18
CA THR A 299 -6.64 -1.97 18.68
C THR A 299 -5.32 -1.37 19.18
N ARG A 300 -4.29 -2.21 19.40
CA ARG A 300 -2.96 -1.82 19.88
C ARG A 300 -1.88 -1.88 18.79
N ASP A 301 -2.11 -2.64 17.73
CA ASP A 301 -1.18 -2.75 16.62
C ASP A 301 -1.91 -2.66 15.27
N ALA A 302 -1.83 -1.50 14.63
CA ALA A 302 -2.48 -1.24 13.36
C ALA A 302 -1.85 -2.02 12.21
N ARG A 303 -0.62 -2.52 12.39
CA ARG A 303 0.13 -3.24 11.35
C ARG A 303 -0.52 -4.59 11.02
N ILE A 304 -1.31 -5.15 11.94
CA ILE A 304 -2.09 -6.38 11.71
C ILE A 304 -3.10 -6.14 10.58
N ASP A 305 -3.87 -5.04 10.67
CA ASP A 305 -4.83 -4.69 9.63
C ASP A 305 -4.13 -4.19 8.38
N GLN A 306 -3.01 -3.49 8.51
CA GLN A 306 -2.16 -3.11 7.38
C GLN A 306 -1.74 -4.33 6.55
N LEU A 307 -1.20 -5.38 7.18
CA LEU A 307 -0.82 -6.62 6.51
C LEU A 307 -2.03 -7.35 5.91
N TRP A 308 -3.19 -7.27 6.57
CA TRP A 308 -4.43 -7.85 6.04
C TRP A 308 -4.90 -7.10 4.79
N GLU A 309 -4.87 -5.78 4.79
CA GLU A 309 -5.18 -4.98 3.61
C GLU A 309 -4.17 -5.19 2.48
N ILE A 310 -2.88 -5.38 2.80
CA ILE A 310 -1.87 -5.78 1.80
C ILE A 310 -2.20 -7.16 1.23
N HIS A 311 -2.65 -8.11 2.05
CA HIS A 311 -3.09 -9.43 1.58
C HIS A 311 -4.27 -9.33 0.61
N LEU A 312 -5.31 -8.57 0.96
CA LEU A 312 -6.48 -8.35 0.11
C LEU A 312 -6.13 -7.58 -1.16
N ALA A 313 -5.30 -6.55 -1.07
CA ALA A 313 -4.86 -5.79 -2.24
C ALA A 313 -4.00 -6.63 -3.18
N THR A 314 -3.15 -7.51 -2.64
CA THR A 314 -2.41 -8.50 -3.45
C THR A 314 -3.36 -9.45 -4.17
N ALA A 315 -4.43 -9.91 -3.50
CA ALA A 315 -5.48 -10.72 -4.10
C ALA A 315 -6.18 -9.98 -5.27
N ARG A 316 -6.47 -8.68 -5.11
CA ARG A 316 -7.02 -7.82 -6.18
C ARG A 316 -6.07 -7.69 -7.39
N ILE A 317 -4.75 -7.61 -7.16
CA ILE A 317 -3.76 -7.60 -8.25
C ILE A 317 -3.83 -8.91 -9.04
N ILE A 318 -3.83 -10.04 -8.36
CA ILE A 318 -3.91 -11.37 -8.99
C ILE A 318 -5.21 -11.49 -9.79
N GLU A 319 -6.34 -11.07 -9.21
CA GLU A 319 -7.64 -11.10 -9.88
C GLU A 319 -7.67 -10.22 -11.14
N ALA A 320 -7.14 -8.99 -11.05
CA ALA A 320 -7.05 -8.07 -12.19
C ALA A 320 -6.19 -8.63 -13.32
N LEU A 321 -5.02 -9.21 -12.99
CA LEU A 321 -4.12 -9.84 -13.96
C LEU A 321 -4.75 -11.07 -14.60
N HIS A 322 -5.43 -11.91 -13.82
CA HIS A 322 -6.12 -13.09 -14.34
C HIS A 322 -7.26 -12.71 -15.30
N LYS A 323 -8.09 -11.73 -14.93
CA LYS A 323 -9.20 -11.26 -15.78
C LYS A 323 -8.72 -10.55 -17.05
N ALA A 324 -7.52 -9.97 -17.03
CA ALA A 324 -6.95 -9.26 -18.18
C ALA A 324 -6.58 -10.18 -19.35
N ASP A 325 -6.10 -11.40 -19.06
CA ASP A 325 -5.69 -12.38 -20.05
C ASP A 325 -5.86 -13.81 -19.51
N ALA A 326 -7.11 -14.19 -19.25
CA ALA A 326 -7.44 -15.48 -18.63
C ALA A 326 -6.90 -16.68 -19.43
N ALA A 327 -6.82 -16.56 -20.76
CA ALA A 327 -6.33 -17.61 -21.64
C ALA A 327 -4.81 -17.84 -21.53
N ARG A 328 -4.02 -16.81 -21.18
CA ARG A 328 -2.55 -16.89 -21.06
C ARG A 328 -2.05 -16.78 -19.62
N SER A 329 -2.95 -16.55 -18.67
CA SER A 329 -2.65 -16.44 -17.24
C SER A 329 -1.93 -17.70 -16.73
N ARG A 330 -0.73 -17.51 -16.16
CA ARG A 330 0.00 -18.58 -15.46
C ARG A 330 -0.43 -18.76 -13.99
N ILE A 331 -1.40 -17.98 -13.53
CA ILE A 331 -1.97 -18.10 -12.18
C ILE A 331 -2.76 -19.41 -12.10
N SER A 332 -2.41 -20.27 -11.15
CA SER A 332 -3.05 -21.58 -11.00
C SER A 332 -4.54 -21.45 -10.64
N PRO A 333 -5.41 -22.41 -11.05
CA PRO A 333 -6.80 -22.41 -10.64
C PRO A 333 -7.00 -22.46 -9.11
N ALA A 334 -6.07 -23.11 -8.38
CA ALA A 334 -6.09 -23.14 -6.93
C ALA A 334 -5.85 -21.75 -6.32
N THR A 335 -4.89 -20.99 -6.88
CA THR A 335 -4.65 -19.59 -6.49
C THR A 335 -5.87 -18.71 -6.78
N VAL A 336 -6.52 -18.87 -7.94
CA VAL A 336 -7.72 -18.08 -8.28
C VAL A 336 -8.85 -18.33 -7.28
N ARG A 337 -9.12 -19.59 -6.92
CA ARG A 337 -10.13 -19.91 -5.90
C ARG A 337 -9.79 -19.31 -4.54
N ALA A 338 -8.54 -19.48 -4.10
CA ALA A 338 -8.05 -18.90 -2.86
C ALA A 338 -8.21 -17.37 -2.79
N VAL A 339 -7.93 -16.68 -3.90
CA VAL A 339 -8.11 -15.23 -4.04
C VAL A 339 -9.58 -14.85 -3.92
N GLN A 340 -10.46 -15.58 -4.60
CA GLN A 340 -11.91 -15.33 -4.54
C GLN A 340 -12.47 -15.55 -3.14
N GLU A 341 -12.03 -16.61 -2.45
CA GLU A 341 -12.38 -16.87 -1.04
C GLU A 341 -11.97 -15.71 -0.13
N ALA A 342 -10.71 -15.25 -0.23
CA ALA A 342 -10.21 -14.14 0.58
C ALA A 342 -10.99 -12.84 0.35
N LEU A 343 -11.28 -12.50 -0.91
CA LEU A 343 -12.05 -11.32 -1.27
C LEU A 343 -13.53 -11.42 -0.82
N ALA A 344 -14.13 -12.61 -0.90
CA ALA A 344 -15.50 -12.85 -0.42
C ALA A 344 -15.61 -12.73 1.10
N LEU A 345 -14.63 -13.27 1.84
CA LEU A 345 -14.56 -13.13 3.30
C LEU A 345 -14.47 -11.66 3.73
N ALA A 346 -13.65 -10.87 3.03
CA ALA A 346 -13.54 -9.44 3.30
C ALA A 346 -14.86 -8.69 3.06
N ALA A 347 -15.57 -9.00 1.97
CA ALA A 347 -16.85 -8.39 1.65
C ALA A 347 -17.99 -8.78 2.60
N ALA A 348 -17.88 -9.91 3.29
CA ALA A 348 -18.85 -10.34 4.30
C ALA A 348 -18.60 -9.72 5.69
N GLY A 349 -17.37 -9.24 5.95
CA GLY A 349 -16.97 -8.63 7.22
C GLY A 349 -17.02 -7.10 7.25
N SER A 350 -17.15 -6.45 6.09
CA SER A 350 -17.41 -5.01 5.94
C SER A 350 -18.90 -4.71 6.01
#